data_AF-A0A3A0AYN2-F1
#
_entry.id   AF-A0A3A0AYN2-F1
#
_cell.length_a   1.000
_cell.length_b   1.000
_cell.length_c   1.000
_cell.angle_alpha   90.00
_cell.angle_beta   90.00
_cell.angle_gamma   90.00
#
_symmetry.space_group_name_H-M   'P 1'
#
loop_
_entity.id
_entity.type
_entity.pdbx_description
1 polymer ?
#
loop_
_entity_poly.entity_id
_entity_poly.type
_entity_poly.pdbx_seq_one_letter_code
_entity_poly.pdbx_strand_id
1 'polypeptide(L)'
;MPRRVDAHNHELAERHRDTTFVLSPLVYSPGWAALTKNQQNILADTAKPMYPGHITALVATLGAKRVLFGSETPYMAPIVEREKFKYAGLSAEDEALVLGGNAARVLGL
;
A
#
# COMPACT_ATOMS: atom_id res chain seq x y z
N MET A 1 14.86 2.86 -16.66
CA MET A 1 15.46 3.32 -15.40
C MET A 1 14.34 3.77 -14.47
N PRO A 2 14.28 3.31 -13.21
CA PRO A 2 13.29 3.82 -12.27
C PRO A 2 13.48 5.34 -12.12
N ARG A 3 12.40 6.13 -12.17
CA ARG A 3 12.48 7.58 -11.96
C ARG A 3 12.97 7.86 -10.53
N ARG A 4 13.78 8.91 -10.36
CA ARG A 4 14.51 9.29 -9.14
C ARG A 4 13.71 9.37 -7.82
N VAL A 5 12.37 9.46 -7.86
CA VAL A 5 11.54 9.78 -6.68
C VAL A 5 11.44 8.60 -5.72
N ASP A 6 11.24 7.38 -6.21
CA ASP A 6 11.09 6.21 -5.33
C ASP A 6 12.41 5.74 -4.73
N ALA A 7 13.51 5.95 -5.47
CA ALA A 7 14.85 5.74 -4.94
C ALA A 7 15.16 6.69 -3.77
N HIS A 8 14.71 7.94 -3.85
CA HIS A 8 14.88 8.91 -2.77
C HIS A 8 14.05 8.54 -1.53
N ASN A 9 12.78 8.17 -1.72
CA ASN A 9 11.92 7.73 -0.61
C ASN A 9 12.45 6.46 0.06
N HIS A 10 12.97 5.52 -0.74
CA HIS A 10 13.65 4.33 -0.24
C HIS A 10 14.90 4.67 0.56
N GLU A 11 15.76 5.58 0.09
CA GLU A 11 16.96 6.02 0.79
C GLU A 11 16.63 6.71 2.13
N LEU A 12 15.54 7.49 2.18
CA LEU A 12 15.04 8.07 3.43
C LEU A 12 14.54 6.98 4.39
N ALA A 13 13.79 6.00 3.90
CA ALA A 13 13.32 4.88 4.71
C ALA A 13 14.49 4.00 5.21
N GLU A 14 15.58 3.86 4.44
CA GLU A 14 16.79 3.17 4.90
C GLU A 14 17.48 3.89 6.06
N ARG A 15 17.55 5.22 5.98
CA ARG A 15 18.20 6.06 6.99
C ARG A 15 17.35 6.20 8.26
N HIS A 16 16.03 6.24 8.13
CA HIS A 16 15.09 6.47 9.23
C HIS A 16 14.25 5.23 9.51
N ARG A 17 14.89 4.17 10.02
CA ARG A 17 14.23 2.86 10.25
C ARG A 17 13.15 2.88 11.33
N ASP A 18 13.16 3.89 12.18
CA ASP A 18 12.18 4.16 13.22
C ASP A 18 10.95 4.95 12.72
N THR A 19 11.05 5.55 11.53
CA THR A 19 9.97 6.33 10.91
C THR A 19 9.20 5.46 9.92
N THR A 20 7.88 5.46 10.03
CA THR A 20 6.99 4.79 9.06
C THR A 20 6.73 5.69 7.86
N PHE A 21 6.95 5.18 6.66
CA PHE A 21 6.69 5.85 5.39
C PHE A 21 5.49 5.20 4.69
N VAL A 22 4.52 6.00 4.25
CA VAL A 22 3.40 5.55 3.41
C VAL A 22 3.61 6.10 1.99
N LEU A 23 3.70 5.21 1.00
CA LEU A 23 3.96 5.58 -0.39
C LEU A 23 2.72 5.39 -1.28
N SER A 24 2.25 6.50 -1.86
CA SER A 24 1.01 6.54 -2.67
C SER A 24 1.21 7.01 -4.12
N PRO A 25 0.75 6.27 -5.14
CA PRO A 25 0.58 4.82 -5.19
C PRO A 25 1.89 4.12 -5.59
N LEU A 26 2.27 3.11 -4.83
CA LEU A 26 3.52 2.39 -5.05
C LEU A 26 3.53 1.55 -6.35
N VAL A 27 2.37 1.00 -6.75
CA VAL A 27 2.28 0.01 -7.84
C VAL A 27 2.62 0.53 -9.24
N TYR A 28 2.57 1.85 -9.47
CA TYR A 28 2.88 2.46 -10.77
C TYR A 28 4.35 2.81 -10.95
N SER A 29 5.16 2.63 -9.92
CA SER A 29 6.58 2.92 -9.93
C SER A 29 7.37 1.71 -10.43
N PRO A 30 8.07 1.78 -11.58
CA PRO A 30 8.84 0.65 -12.07
C PRO A 30 9.84 0.14 -11.03
N GLY A 31 9.81 -1.17 -10.74
CA GLY A 31 10.73 -1.79 -9.77
C GLY A 31 10.37 -1.58 -8.30
N TRP A 32 9.20 -1.01 -7.99
CA TRP A 32 8.76 -0.76 -6.61
C TRP A 32 8.91 -1.99 -5.70
N ALA A 33 8.52 -3.17 -6.19
CA ALA A 33 8.54 -4.41 -5.42
C ALA A 33 9.96 -4.75 -4.94
N ALA A 34 10.97 -4.58 -5.80
CA ALA A 34 12.36 -4.85 -5.43
C ALA A 34 12.88 -3.86 -4.39
N LEU A 35 12.44 -2.59 -4.48
CA LEU A 35 12.83 -1.54 -3.55
C LEU A 35 12.18 -1.70 -2.18
N THR A 36 10.91 -2.13 -2.10
CA THR A 36 10.15 -2.03 -0.85
C THR A 36 9.89 -3.36 -0.15
N LYS A 37 9.99 -4.52 -0.82
CA LYS A 37 9.61 -5.80 -0.21
C LYS A 37 10.37 -6.11 1.09
N ASN A 38 11.62 -5.70 1.21
CA ASN A 38 12.48 -5.97 2.36
C ASN A 38 12.50 -4.83 3.40
N GLN A 39 11.75 -3.74 3.16
CA GLN A 39 11.71 -2.57 4.02
C GLN A 39 10.45 -2.54 4.88
N GLN A 40 10.60 -2.89 6.16
CA GLN A 40 9.46 -3.06 7.05
C GLN A 40 8.79 -1.74 7.45
N ASN A 41 9.52 -0.63 7.38
CA ASN A 41 9.02 0.71 7.66
C ASN A 41 8.37 1.38 6.44
N ILE A 42 8.26 0.70 5.30
CA ILE A 42 7.51 1.17 4.12
C ILE A 42 6.17 0.46 4.05
N LEU A 43 5.10 1.26 4.05
CA LEU A 43 3.72 0.87 3.77
C LEU A 43 3.29 1.44 2.41
N ALA A 44 2.29 0.82 1.81
CA ALA A 44 1.65 1.29 0.59
C ALA A 44 0.15 1.41 0.80
N ASP A 45 -0.48 2.41 0.19
CA ASP A 45 -1.94 2.49 0.14
C ASP A 45 -2.52 2.05 -1.21
N THR A 46 -3.83 1.81 -1.22
CA THR A 46 -4.59 1.45 -2.42
C THR A 46 -5.20 2.65 -3.14
N ALA A 47 -4.82 3.90 -2.81
CA ALA A 47 -5.35 5.08 -3.47
C ALA A 47 -4.90 5.15 -4.95
N LYS A 48 -5.67 5.89 -5.76
CA LYS A 48 -5.63 5.91 -7.24
C LYS A 48 -6.21 4.64 -7.86
N PRO A 49 -6.72 4.68 -9.10
CA PRO A 49 -7.50 3.59 -9.70
C PRO A 49 -6.74 2.26 -9.80
N MET A 50 -6.81 1.46 -8.74
CA MET A 50 -6.35 0.08 -8.75
C MET A 50 -7.44 -0.83 -9.31
N TYR A 51 -7.05 -1.84 -10.08
CA TYR A 51 -7.92 -2.99 -10.34
C TYR A 51 -7.72 -4.00 -9.21
N PRO A 52 -8.68 -4.92 -8.97
CA PRO A 52 -8.54 -5.93 -7.91
C PRO A 52 -7.20 -6.69 -7.96
N GLY A 53 -6.70 -7.01 -9.15
CA GLY A 53 -5.39 -7.66 -9.31
C GLY A 53 -4.19 -6.84 -8.84
N HIS A 54 -4.26 -5.50 -8.82
CA HIS A 54 -3.22 -4.66 -8.23
C HIS A 54 -3.21 -4.79 -6.70
N ILE A 55 -4.38 -4.88 -6.07
CA ILE A 55 -4.51 -5.11 -4.62
C ILE A 55 -3.90 -6.48 -4.28
N THR A 56 -4.24 -7.52 -5.05
CA THR A 56 -3.66 -8.86 -4.90
C THR A 56 -2.13 -8.83 -5.00
N ALA A 57 -1.58 -8.15 -6.03
CA ALA A 57 -0.14 -8.05 -6.22
C ALA A 57 0.56 -7.29 -5.07
N LEU A 58 -0.08 -6.24 -4.56
CA LEU A 58 0.46 -5.43 -3.47
C LEU A 58 0.53 -6.25 -2.17
N VAL A 59 -0.55 -6.95 -1.82
CA VAL A 59 -0.60 -7.83 -0.64
C VAL A 59 0.35 -9.01 -0.79
N ALA A 60 0.41 -9.65 -1.97
CA ALA A 60 1.33 -10.76 -2.21
C ALA A 60 2.81 -10.35 -2.08
N THR A 61 3.14 -9.11 -2.46
CA THR A 61 4.53 -8.60 -2.43
C THR A 61 4.93 -8.09 -1.05
N LEU A 62 4.05 -7.33 -0.38
CA LEU A 62 4.37 -6.66 0.88
C LEU A 62 3.90 -7.42 2.12
N GLY A 63 2.93 -8.31 1.97
CA GLY A 63 2.12 -8.84 3.07
C GLY A 63 1.03 -7.84 3.49
N ALA A 64 -0.13 -8.36 3.90
CA ALA A 64 -1.30 -7.53 4.20
C ALA A 64 -1.04 -6.49 5.28
N LYS A 65 -0.17 -6.76 6.26
CA LYS A 65 0.21 -5.83 7.34
C LYS A 65 0.89 -4.54 6.87
N ARG A 66 1.32 -4.47 5.61
CA ARG A 66 1.98 -3.28 5.04
C ARG A 66 1.14 -2.55 4.00
N VAL A 67 -0.14 -2.92 3.86
CA VAL A 67 -1.05 -2.31 2.89
C VAL A 67 -2.18 -1.58 3.61
N LEU A 68 -2.43 -0.34 3.20
CA LEU A 68 -3.46 0.54 3.75
C LEU A 68 -4.57 0.75 2.72
N PHE A 69 -5.82 0.80 3.16
CA PHE A 69 -6.89 1.25 2.29
C PHE A 69 -6.80 2.76 2.04
N GLY A 70 -6.83 3.15 0.77
CA GLY A 70 -6.95 4.53 0.31
C GLY A 70 -8.02 4.61 -0.77
N SER A 71 -8.97 5.54 -0.62
CA SER A 71 -10.09 5.71 -1.56
C SER A 71 -9.84 6.78 -2.62
N GLU A 72 -8.81 7.60 -2.47
CA GLU A 72 -8.55 8.78 -3.30
C GLU A 72 -9.75 9.72 -3.45
N THR A 73 -10.50 9.91 -2.36
CA THR A 73 -11.56 10.92 -2.28
C THR A 73 -10.93 12.32 -2.36
N PRO A 74 -11.50 13.26 -3.14
CA PRO A 74 -12.80 13.23 -3.83
C PRO A 74 -12.75 12.74 -5.29
N TYR A 75 -11.61 12.28 -5.79
CA TYR A 75 -11.44 11.89 -7.19
C TYR A 75 -12.13 10.56 -7.53
N MET A 76 -12.21 9.65 -6.56
CA MET A 76 -12.91 8.37 -6.72
C MET A 76 -14.00 8.23 -5.65
N ALA A 77 -15.02 7.41 -5.96
CA ALA A 77 -16.08 7.11 -5.02
C ALA A 77 -15.60 6.07 -3.98
N PRO A 78 -15.63 6.37 -2.66
CA PRO A 78 -15.17 5.44 -1.63
C PRO A 78 -15.83 4.07 -1.70
N ILE A 79 -17.12 4.05 -2.04
CA ILE A 79 -17.89 2.82 -2.17
C ILE A 79 -17.32 1.93 -3.27
N VAL A 80 -16.96 2.49 -4.42
CA VAL A 80 -16.41 1.74 -5.55
C VAL A 80 -15.03 1.19 -5.20
N GLU A 81 -14.16 1.99 -4.58
CA GLU A 81 -12.83 1.55 -4.18
C GLU A 81 -12.88 0.43 -3.13
N ARG A 82 -13.82 0.49 -2.19
CA ARG A 82 -14.05 -0.59 -1.21
C ARG A 82 -14.56 -1.87 -1.88
N GLU A 83 -15.50 -1.77 -2.83
CA GLU A 83 -16.09 -2.95 -3.48
C GLU A 83 -15.07 -3.77 -4.29
N LYS A 84 -13.95 -3.17 -4.71
CA LYS A 84 -12.86 -3.90 -5.38
C LYS A 84 -12.25 -5.01 -4.54
N PHE A 85 -12.27 -4.88 -3.20
CA PHE A 85 -11.69 -5.86 -2.29
C PHE A 85 -12.40 -7.22 -2.37
N LYS A 86 -13.71 -7.22 -2.65
CA LYS A 86 -14.50 -8.44 -2.89
C LYS A 86 -13.97 -9.29 -4.05
N TYR A 87 -13.25 -8.67 -4.98
CA TYR A 87 -12.68 -9.31 -6.16
C TYR A 87 -11.15 -9.45 -6.10
N ALA A 88 -10.51 -9.00 -5.01
CA ALA A 88 -9.05 -9.05 -4.85
C ALA A 88 -8.55 -10.41 -4.36
N GLY A 89 -9.47 -11.32 -3.97
CA GLY A 89 -9.14 -12.69 -3.55
C GLY A 89 -8.33 -12.77 -2.26
N LEU A 90 -8.44 -11.77 -1.38
CA LEU A 90 -7.78 -11.77 -0.08
C LEU A 90 -8.50 -12.71 0.90
N SER A 91 -7.77 -13.19 1.90
CA SER A 91 -8.42 -13.81 3.07
C SER A 91 -9.21 -12.76 3.84
N ALA A 92 -10.23 -13.18 4.60
CA ALA A 92 -11.02 -12.25 5.42
C ALA A 92 -10.15 -11.50 6.46
N GLU A 93 -9.10 -12.15 6.97
CA GLU A 93 -8.13 -11.54 7.89
C GLU A 93 -7.30 -10.46 7.19
N ASP A 94 -6.76 -10.77 5.99
CA ASP A 94 -5.97 -9.82 5.21
C ASP A 94 -6.82 -8.62 4.77
N GLU A 95 -8.05 -8.86 4.32
CA GLU A 95 -8.99 -7.80 3.95
C GLU A 95 -9.29 -6.88 5.14
N ALA A 96 -9.55 -7.43 6.33
CA ALA A 96 -9.80 -6.65 7.53
C ALA A 96 -8.57 -5.81 7.96
N LEU A 97 -7.37 -6.38 7.84
CA LEU A 97 -6.13 -5.64 8.07
C LEU A 97 -5.99 -4.45 7.12
N VAL A 98 -6.19 -4.66 5.81
CA VAL A 98 -6.01 -3.60 4.82
C VAL A 98 -7.10 -2.52 4.93
N LEU A 99 -8.37 -2.91 5.08
CA LEU A 99 -9.50 -1.98 5.13
C LEU A 99 -9.54 -1.08 6.36
N GLY A 100 -8.82 -1.42 7.44
CA GLY A 100 -8.77 -0.53 8.61
C GLY A 100 -7.79 -0.93 9.69
N GLY A 101 -7.51 -2.22 9.88
CA GLY A 101 -6.65 -2.69 10.98
C GLY A 101 -5.24 -2.08 10.95
N ASN A 102 -4.66 -1.91 9.76
CA ASN A 102 -3.35 -1.30 9.61
C ASN A 102 -3.36 0.21 9.87
N ALA A 103 -4.40 0.92 9.44
CA ALA A 103 -4.54 2.34 9.71
C ALA A 103 -4.68 2.58 11.22
N ALA A 104 -5.51 1.79 11.91
CA ALA A 104 -5.66 1.87 13.36
C ALA A 104 -4.32 1.63 14.08
N ARG A 105 -3.57 0.59 13.70
CA ARG A 105 -2.25 0.29 14.27
C ARG A 105 -1.24 1.43 14.07
N VAL A 106 -1.18 2.01 12.87
CA VAL A 106 -0.20 3.06 12.54
C VAL A 106 -0.56 4.40 13.18
N LEU A 107 -1.86 4.71 13.27
CA LEU A 107 -2.36 5.97 13.80
C LEU A 107 -2.62 5.94 15.32
N GLY A 108 -2.54 4.76 15.95
CA GLY A 108 -2.80 4.58 17.38
C GLY A 108 -4.27 4.78 17.77
N LEU A 109 -5.19 4.28 16.93
CA LEU A 109 -6.65 4.36 17.13
C LEU A 109 -7.23 3.13 17.82
#